data_AF-A0A7L4GU81-F1
#
_entry.id   AF-A0A7L4GU81-F1
#
_cell.length_a   1.000
_cell.length_b   1.000
_cell.length_c   1.000
_cell.angle_alpha   90.00
_cell.angle_beta   90.00
_cell.angle_gamma   90.00
#
_symmetry.space_group_name_H-M   'P 1'
#
loop_
_entity.id
_entity.type
_entity.pdbx_description
1 polymer ?
#
loop_
_entity_poly.entity_id
_entity_poly.type
_entity_poly.pdbx_seq_one_letter_code
_entity_poly.pdbx_strand_id
1 'polypeptide(L)'
;WQAWHAWAVMNFEAVLHYKHQNQARDEKKKLRHASGASITSANTEGSNSESDAESTENSPIPSPVQKKVTEDLSKTLLMYTVPAVQGFFRSISLSRGNNLQDTLRVLTLWFDYGHWPDVNEALVEGVKAIQIDTWLQVIPQLIARIDTPRPLVGRLIHQLLTDIGRYHPQALIYPLTVASKSTTTARHNAANKILKNMCEHSNTLVQQAMMVS
;
A
#
# COMPACT_ATOMS: atom_id res chain seq x y z
N TRP A 1 -0.03 -8.08 26.09
CA TRP A 1 0.50 -7.56 24.82
C TRP A 1 1.48 -8.53 24.17
N GLN A 2 2.47 -9.09 24.89
CA GLN A 2 3.49 -10.01 24.33
C GLN A 2 2.93 -11.23 23.58
N ALA A 3 1.87 -11.87 24.07
CA ALA A 3 1.26 -13.01 23.38
C ALA A 3 0.62 -12.62 22.03
N TRP A 4 -0.10 -11.49 22.01
CA TRP A 4 -0.69 -10.95 20.77
C TRP A 4 0.39 -10.49 19.78
N HIS A 5 1.44 -9.86 20.28
CA HIS A 5 2.61 -9.50 19.48
C HIS A 5 3.25 -10.73 18.85
N ALA A 6 3.60 -11.75 19.63
CA ALA A 6 4.23 -12.98 19.14
C ALA A 6 3.35 -13.69 18.10
N TRP A 7 2.04 -13.80 18.37
CA TRP A 7 1.10 -14.39 17.44
C TRP A 7 0.99 -13.60 16.13
N ALA A 8 0.95 -12.27 16.19
CA ALA A 8 0.93 -11.39 15.01
C ALA A 8 2.22 -11.53 14.20
N VAL A 9 3.37 -11.57 14.87
CA VAL A 9 4.69 -11.76 14.25
C VAL A 9 4.76 -13.08 13.51
N MET A 10 4.33 -14.19 14.11
CA MET A 10 4.34 -15.49 13.44
C MET A 10 3.50 -15.47 12.16
N ASN A 11 2.31 -14.85 12.20
CA ASN A 11 1.47 -14.73 11.00
C ASN A 11 2.11 -13.79 9.96
N PHE A 12 2.72 -12.68 10.39
CA PHE A 12 3.43 -11.76 9.50
C PHE A 12 4.63 -12.44 8.81
N GLU A 13 5.42 -13.21 9.54
CA GLU A 13 6.53 -13.99 9.00
C GLU A 13 6.04 -15.04 8.00
N ALA A 14 4.90 -15.70 8.26
CA ALA A 14 4.27 -16.59 7.29
C ALA A 14 3.90 -15.85 6.00
N VAL A 15 3.28 -14.66 6.08
CA VAL A 15 2.98 -13.82 4.92
C VAL A 15 4.24 -13.51 4.11
N LEU A 16 5.33 -13.10 4.77
CA LEU A 16 6.61 -12.81 4.10
C LEU A 16 7.21 -14.06 3.44
N HIS A 17 7.17 -15.20 4.12
CA HIS A 17 7.68 -16.46 3.58
C HIS A 17 6.94 -16.85 2.29
N TYR A 18 5.61 -16.84 2.30
CA TYR A 18 4.82 -17.19 1.11
C TYR A 18 4.96 -16.15 -0.02
N LYS A 19 5.13 -14.86 0.31
CA LYS A 19 5.42 -13.80 -0.66
C LYS A 19 6.75 -14.05 -1.37
N HIS A 20 7.83 -14.30 -0.63
CA HIS A 20 9.16 -14.57 -1.20
C HIS A 20 9.17 -15.86 -2.02
N GLN A 21 8.49 -16.91 -1.54
CA GLN A 21 8.36 -18.16 -2.28
C GLN A 21 7.67 -17.96 -3.63
N ASN A 22 6.68 -17.06 -3.71
CA ASN A 22 6.02 -16.75 -4.97
C ASN A 22 6.91 -15.94 -5.92
N GLN A 23 7.60 -14.91 -5.41
CA GLN A 23 8.51 -14.10 -6.22
C GLN A 23 9.61 -14.96 -6.87
N ALA A 24 10.21 -15.88 -6.10
CA ALA A 24 11.21 -16.81 -6.63
C ALA A 24 10.65 -17.76 -7.71
N ARG A 25 9.37 -18.16 -7.59
CA ARG A 25 8.69 -18.98 -8.62
C ARG A 25 8.47 -18.19 -9.90
N ASP A 26 8.06 -16.93 -9.80
CA ASP A 26 7.79 -16.07 -10.95
C ASP A 26 9.09 -15.68 -11.68
N GLU A 27 10.18 -15.43 -10.96
CA GLU A 27 11.51 -15.20 -11.56
C GLU A 27 12.01 -16.41 -12.36
N LYS A 28 11.89 -17.63 -11.79
CA LYS A 28 12.25 -18.87 -12.50
C LYS A 28 11.44 -19.05 -13.78
N LYS A 29 10.16 -18.68 -13.79
CA LYS A 29 9.34 -18.74 -15.01
C LYS A 29 9.79 -17.72 -16.05
N LYS A 30 10.07 -16.47 -15.64
CA LYS A 30 10.59 -15.43 -16.55
C LYS A 30 11.89 -15.85 -17.22
N LEU A 31 12.83 -16.42 -16.46
CA LEU A 31 14.09 -16.96 -16.98
C LEU A 31 13.86 -18.06 -18.03
N ARG A 32 12.94 -18.99 -17.77
CA ARG A 32 12.59 -20.06 -18.74
C ARG A 32 11.95 -19.53 -20.01
N HIS A 33 11.09 -18.52 -19.92
CA HIS A 33 10.48 -17.90 -21.09
C HIS A 33 11.45 -17.01 -21.88
N ALA A 34 12.39 -16.32 -21.22
CA ALA A 34 13.43 -15.54 -21.88
C ALA A 34 14.42 -16.43 -22.67
N SER A 35 14.83 -17.58 -22.11
CA SER A 35 15.69 -18.54 -22.82
C SER A 35 14.99 -19.27 -23.97
N GLY A 36 13.65 -19.34 -23.98
CA GLY A 36 12.87 -19.92 -25.07
C GLY A 36 12.67 -19.01 -26.27
N ALA A 37 12.83 -17.68 -26.09
CA ALA A 37 12.65 -16.69 -27.17
C ALA A 37 13.91 -16.48 -28.03
N SER A 38 15.07 -17.01 -27.62
CA SER A 38 16.35 -16.80 -28.32
C SER A 38 16.68 -17.84 -29.42
N ILE A 39 15.77 -18.76 -29.77
CA ILE A 39 16.05 -19.88 -30.70
C ILE A 39 15.46 -19.69 -32.11
N THR A 40 14.74 -18.60 -32.40
CA THR A 40 14.23 -18.34 -33.77
C THR A 40 14.71 -16.99 -34.31
N SER A 41 15.98 -16.94 -34.71
CA SER A 41 16.44 -16.00 -35.74
C SER A 41 17.76 -16.50 -36.33
N ALA A 42 17.64 -17.49 -37.22
CA ALA A 42 18.63 -17.78 -38.23
C ALA A 42 17.92 -17.87 -39.59
N ASN A 43 18.41 -17.07 -40.53
CA ASN A 43 18.11 -16.99 -41.97
C ASN A 43 16.98 -16.04 -42.40
N THR A 44 17.34 -14.88 -42.96
CA THR A 44 17.39 -14.65 -44.42
C THR A 44 17.82 -13.20 -44.71
N GLU A 45 18.87 -13.03 -45.50
CA GLU A 45 19.33 -11.74 -46.05
C GLU A 45 18.38 -11.24 -47.14
N GLY A 46 18.15 -9.92 -47.22
CA GLY A 46 17.83 -9.25 -48.49
C GLY A 46 16.70 -8.20 -48.50
N SER A 47 17.11 -6.91 -48.50
CA SER A 47 16.53 -5.74 -49.19
C SER A 47 15.18 -5.09 -48.82
N ASN A 48 15.31 -3.80 -48.43
CA ASN A 48 14.51 -2.58 -48.68
C ASN A 48 12.96 -2.62 -48.77
N SER A 49 12.29 -1.86 -47.89
CA SER A 49 11.55 -0.60 -48.18
C SER A 49 10.55 -0.24 -47.07
N GLU A 50 10.29 1.06 -46.93
CA GLU A 50 9.44 1.76 -45.94
C GLU A 50 7.98 1.27 -45.84
N SER A 51 7.38 1.35 -44.65
CA SER A 51 6.03 1.91 -44.41
C SER A 51 5.61 1.84 -42.94
N ASP A 52 4.96 2.93 -42.49
CA ASP A 52 4.21 3.08 -41.25
C ASP A 52 3.00 2.14 -41.15
N ALA A 53 2.71 1.58 -39.96
CA ALA A 53 1.35 1.42 -39.40
C ALA A 53 1.33 0.67 -38.05
N GLU A 54 0.85 1.40 -37.05
CA GLU A 54 0.02 1.09 -35.86
C GLU A 54 -0.46 -0.35 -35.54
N SER A 55 -0.65 -0.56 -34.23
CA SER A 55 -1.66 -1.39 -33.52
C SER A 55 -1.25 -2.68 -32.78
N THR A 56 -1.16 -2.52 -31.46
CA THR A 56 -1.78 -3.31 -30.37
C THR A 56 -2.33 -4.71 -30.68
N GLU A 57 -1.75 -5.72 -30.03
CA GLU A 57 -2.40 -6.72 -29.16
C GLU A 57 -1.48 -7.94 -29.05
N ASN A 58 -0.81 -8.11 -27.91
CA ASN A 58 -0.28 -9.41 -27.50
C ASN A 58 -0.05 -9.41 -25.99
N SER A 59 -1.14 -9.49 -25.22
CA SER A 59 -1.07 -9.94 -23.83
C SER A 59 -1.27 -11.46 -23.79
N PRO A 60 -0.33 -12.25 -23.23
CA PRO A 60 -0.50 -13.69 -23.14
C PRO A 60 -1.66 -14.05 -22.21
N ILE A 61 -2.63 -14.81 -22.71
CA ILE A 61 -3.72 -15.38 -21.92
C ILE A 61 -3.13 -16.44 -20.95
N PRO A 62 -3.32 -16.31 -19.63
CA PRO A 62 -2.73 -17.26 -18.67
C PRO A 62 -3.41 -18.63 -18.72
N SER A 63 -2.62 -19.70 -18.74
CA SER A 63 -3.12 -21.08 -18.85
C SER A 63 -3.84 -21.57 -17.57
N PRO A 64 -4.79 -22.54 -17.65
CA PRO A 64 -5.62 -22.99 -16.52
C PRO A 64 -4.85 -23.44 -15.28
N VAL A 65 -3.67 -24.06 -15.48
CA VAL A 65 -2.79 -24.51 -14.39
C VAL A 65 -2.18 -23.33 -13.62
N GLN A 66 -1.91 -22.21 -14.29
CA GLN A 66 -1.35 -21.02 -13.65
C GLN A 66 -2.39 -20.30 -12.78
N LYS A 67 -3.64 -20.23 -13.26
CA LYS A 67 -4.76 -19.61 -12.55
C LYS A 67 -5.06 -20.32 -11.21
N LYS A 68 -5.00 -21.65 -11.18
CA LYS A 68 -5.21 -22.45 -9.96
C LYS A 68 -4.12 -22.21 -8.90
N VAL A 69 -2.84 -22.16 -9.30
CA VAL A 69 -1.72 -21.93 -8.37
C VAL A 69 -1.75 -20.53 -7.77
N THR A 70 -2.15 -19.51 -8.54
CA THR A 70 -2.27 -18.14 -8.03
C THR A 70 -3.44 -17.99 -7.04
N GLU A 71 -4.56 -18.65 -7.29
CA GLU A 71 -5.71 -18.64 -6.37
C GLU A 71 -5.40 -19.32 -5.03
N ASP A 72 -4.69 -20.45 -5.05
CA ASP A 72 -4.29 -21.17 -3.83
C ASP A 72 -3.31 -20.34 -2.97
N LEU A 73 -2.41 -19.59 -3.61
CA LEU A 73 -1.51 -18.68 -2.91
C LEU A 73 -2.25 -17.49 -2.29
N SER A 74 -3.16 -16.85 -3.03
CA SER A 74 -3.95 -15.73 -2.50
C SER A 74 -4.73 -16.14 -1.25
N LYS A 75 -5.33 -17.34 -1.26
CA LYS A 75 -5.99 -17.91 -0.08
C LYS A 75 -5.02 -18.12 1.07
N THR A 76 -3.84 -18.67 0.80
CA THR A 76 -2.80 -18.89 1.82
C THR A 76 -2.33 -17.57 2.43
N LEU A 77 -2.05 -16.56 1.61
CA LEU A 77 -1.66 -15.23 2.09
C LEU A 77 -2.78 -14.60 2.92
N LEU A 78 -4.03 -14.73 2.50
CA LEU A 78 -5.17 -14.19 3.23
C LEU A 78 -5.34 -14.85 4.60
N MET A 79 -5.16 -16.17 4.67
CA MET A 79 -5.22 -16.97 5.91
C MET A 79 -4.28 -16.44 7.00
N TYR A 80 -3.13 -15.86 6.63
CA TYR A 80 -2.18 -15.30 7.60
C TYR A 80 -2.28 -13.78 7.73
N THR A 81 -2.68 -13.06 6.68
CA THR A 81 -2.71 -11.59 6.69
C THR A 81 -3.74 -11.05 7.68
N VAL A 82 -4.98 -11.57 7.64
CA VAL A 82 -6.05 -11.08 8.53
C VAL A 82 -5.70 -11.30 10.01
N PRO A 83 -5.27 -12.51 10.43
CA PRO A 83 -4.76 -12.73 11.78
C PRO A 83 -3.60 -11.80 12.18
N ALA A 84 -2.62 -11.59 11.30
CA ALA A 84 -1.49 -10.70 11.58
C ALA A 84 -1.97 -9.27 11.87
N VAL A 85 -2.86 -8.73 11.03
CA VAL A 85 -3.44 -7.40 11.21
C VAL A 85 -4.17 -7.29 12.55
N GLN A 86 -5.09 -8.22 12.84
CA GLN A 86 -5.85 -8.23 14.10
C GLN A 86 -4.93 -8.35 15.33
N GLY A 87 -3.91 -9.21 15.25
CA GLY A 87 -2.94 -9.41 16.32
C GLY A 87 -2.10 -8.17 16.60
N PHE A 88 -1.64 -7.47 15.56
CA PHE A 88 -0.92 -6.21 15.75
C PHE A 88 -1.82 -5.13 16.34
N PHE A 89 -3.06 -4.97 15.88
CA PHE A 89 -4.00 -4.01 16.50
C PHE A 89 -4.22 -4.30 18.00
N ARG A 90 -4.39 -5.58 18.38
CA ARG A 90 -4.47 -6.00 19.78
C ARG A 90 -3.16 -5.73 20.54
N SER A 91 -2.00 -5.97 19.93
CA SER A 91 -0.69 -5.66 20.52
C SER A 91 -0.53 -4.16 20.79
N ILE A 92 -0.83 -3.34 19.79
CA ILE A 92 -0.69 -1.87 19.83
C ILE A 92 -1.61 -1.25 20.88
N SER A 93 -2.89 -1.63 20.90
CA SER A 93 -3.85 -1.13 21.89
C SER A 93 -3.47 -1.46 23.34
N LEU A 94 -2.68 -2.52 23.57
CA LEU A 94 -2.24 -2.94 24.90
C LEU A 94 -0.82 -2.46 25.26
N SER A 95 -0.07 -1.89 24.32
CA SER A 95 1.32 -1.45 24.55
C SER A 95 1.37 0.03 24.91
N ARG A 96 2.09 0.35 26.00
CA ARG A 96 2.25 1.71 26.52
C ARG A 96 3.46 2.40 25.88
N GLY A 97 3.31 2.85 24.63
CA GLY A 97 4.26 3.75 23.96
C GLY A 97 5.41 3.11 23.17
N ASN A 98 5.67 1.81 23.29
CA ASN A 98 6.65 1.10 22.45
C ASN A 98 5.95 0.23 21.40
N ASN A 99 5.28 0.87 20.45
CA ASN A 99 4.46 0.20 19.43
C ASN A 99 4.78 0.63 17.98
N LEU A 100 5.85 1.41 17.78
CA LEU A 100 6.27 1.87 16.45
C LEU A 100 6.51 0.69 15.48
N GLN A 101 7.23 -0.34 15.94
CA GLN A 101 7.52 -1.53 15.15
C GLN A 101 6.23 -2.24 14.69
N ASP A 102 5.28 -2.43 15.61
CA ASP A 102 4.00 -3.05 15.29
C ASP A 102 3.15 -2.17 14.36
N THR A 103 3.18 -0.85 14.56
CA THR A 103 2.50 0.11 13.69
C THR A 103 3.07 0.08 12.27
N LEU A 104 4.39 0.04 12.11
CA LEU A 104 5.04 -0.08 10.81
C LEU A 104 4.70 -1.41 10.12
N ARG A 105 4.62 -2.52 10.86
CA ARG A 105 4.19 -3.82 10.33
C ARG A 105 2.73 -3.79 9.85
N VAL A 106 1.83 -3.12 10.57
CA VAL A 106 0.46 -2.87 10.11
C VAL A 106 0.47 -2.09 8.80
N LEU A 107 1.28 -1.02 8.68
CA LEU A 107 1.38 -0.26 7.44
C LEU A 107 1.91 -1.11 6.28
N THR A 108 2.89 -1.98 6.51
CA THR A 108 3.38 -2.92 5.50
C THR A 108 2.25 -3.81 5.00
N LEU A 109 1.51 -4.46 5.91
CA LEU A 109 0.38 -5.32 5.53
C LEU A 109 -0.74 -4.53 4.83
N TRP A 110 -1.04 -3.33 5.31
CA TRP A 110 -2.06 -2.47 4.73
C TRP A 110 -1.73 -2.05 3.30
N PHE A 111 -0.53 -1.54 3.05
CA PHE A 111 -0.18 -1.05 1.73
C PHE A 111 0.00 -2.16 0.70
N ASP A 112 0.44 -3.35 1.12
CA ASP A 112 0.61 -4.49 0.23
C ASP A 112 -0.73 -5.23 -0.03
N TYR A 113 -1.53 -5.46 1.02
CA TYR A 113 -2.68 -6.39 0.98
C TYR A 113 -4.03 -5.76 1.31
N GLY A 114 -4.09 -4.51 1.78
CA GLY A 114 -5.34 -3.85 2.16
C GLY A 114 -6.30 -3.50 1.01
N HIS A 115 -5.96 -3.88 -0.22
CA HIS A 115 -6.91 -3.86 -1.34
C HIS A 115 -7.81 -5.11 -1.37
N TRP A 116 -7.52 -6.14 -0.57
CA TRP A 116 -8.39 -7.29 -0.39
C TRP A 116 -9.51 -6.95 0.61
N PRO A 117 -10.78 -7.26 0.29
CA PRO A 117 -11.92 -6.88 1.13
C PRO A 117 -11.79 -7.31 2.60
N ASP A 118 -11.42 -8.55 2.86
CA ASP A 118 -11.34 -9.08 4.24
C ASP A 118 -10.22 -8.42 5.05
N VAL A 119 -9.10 -8.09 4.38
CA VAL A 119 -7.99 -7.35 5.01
C VAL A 119 -8.42 -5.91 5.29
N ASN A 120 -9.11 -5.28 4.33
CA ASN A 120 -9.62 -3.92 4.49
C ASN A 120 -10.64 -3.82 5.63
N GLU A 121 -11.51 -4.82 5.79
CA GLU A 121 -12.47 -4.88 6.91
C GLU A 121 -11.74 -4.90 8.26
N ALA A 122 -10.76 -5.80 8.43
CA ALA A 122 -9.94 -5.87 9.63
C ALA A 122 -9.16 -4.56 9.90
N LEU A 123 -8.68 -3.89 8.85
CA LEU A 123 -8.01 -2.60 8.95
C LEU A 123 -8.96 -1.49 9.39
N VAL A 124 -10.16 -1.42 8.82
CA VAL A 124 -11.18 -0.42 9.20
C VAL A 124 -11.57 -0.55 10.67
N GLU A 125 -11.77 -1.77 11.15
CA GLU A 125 -12.04 -2.04 12.56
C GLU A 125 -10.85 -1.63 13.46
N GLY A 126 -9.65 -2.08 13.10
CA GLY A 126 -8.45 -1.81 13.88
C GLY A 126 -8.07 -0.33 13.96
N VAL A 127 -8.22 0.41 12.85
CA VAL A 127 -7.97 1.87 12.81
C VAL A 127 -8.89 2.62 13.77
N LYS A 128 -10.16 2.21 13.88
CA LYS A 128 -11.12 2.81 14.83
C LYS A 128 -10.79 2.49 16.29
N ALA A 129 -10.16 1.35 16.56
CA ALA A 129 -9.86 0.89 17.91
C ALA A 129 -8.57 1.49 18.49
N ILE A 130 -7.61 1.90 17.65
CA ILE A 130 -6.35 2.51 18.08
C ILE A 130 -6.53 3.99 18.43
N GLN A 131 -5.83 4.44 19.47
CA GLN A 131 -5.75 5.85 19.85
C GLN A 131 -5.09 6.69 18.75
N ILE A 132 -5.67 7.85 18.45
CA ILE A 132 -5.24 8.72 17.34
C ILE A 132 -3.75 9.11 17.43
N ASP A 133 -3.21 9.31 18.64
CA ASP A 133 -1.82 9.65 18.91
C ASP A 133 -0.82 8.62 18.35
N THR A 134 -1.22 7.35 18.28
CA THR A 134 -0.37 6.26 17.79
C THR A 134 0.01 6.44 16.32
N TRP A 135 -0.82 7.15 15.55
CA TRP A 135 -0.59 7.38 14.13
C TRP A 135 0.36 8.54 13.86
N LEU A 136 0.61 9.41 14.85
CA LEU A 136 1.46 10.60 14.68
C LEU A 136 2.88 10.24 14.27
N GLN A 137 3.44 9.18 14.88
CA GLN A 137 4.78 8.66 14.57
C GLN A 137 4.93 8.10 13.15
N VAL A 138 3.82 7.82 12.44
CA VAL A 138 3.84 7.25 11.09
C VAL A 138 3.20 8.13 10.01
N ILE A 139 2.98 9.41 10.30
CA ILE A 139 2.50 10.40 9.33
C ILE A 139 3.33 10.41 8.03
N PRO A 140 4.69 10.38 8.06
CA PRO A 140 5.47 10.40 6.82
C PRO A 140 5.13 9.24 5.88
N GLN A 141 4.91 8.04 6.42
CA GLN A 141 4.57 6.84 5.66
C GLN A 141 3.16 6.91 5.07
N LEU A 142 2.20 7.46 5.81
CA LEU A 142 0.83 7.70 5.32
C LEU A 142 0.82 8.74 4.18
N ILE A 143 1.51 9.87 4.37
CA ILE A 143 1.60 10.94 3.37
C ILE A 143 2.33 10.46 2.11
N ALA A 144 3.33 9.60 2.24
CA ALA A 144 4.03 9.00 1.10
C ALA A 144 3.12 8.13 0.21
N ARG A 145 1.94 7.70 0.71
CA ARG A 145 0.97 6.88 -0.02
C ARG A 145 -0.39 7.57 -0.23
N ILE A 146 -0.45 8.89 0.00
CA ILE A 146 -1.69 9.68 -0.09
C ILE A 146 -2.36 9.62 -1.48
N ASP A 147 -1.59 9.34 -2.53
CA ASP A 147 -2.00 9.25 -3.93
C ASP A 147 -2.02 7.82 -4.48
N THR A 148 -2.13 6.82 -3.60
CA THR A 148 -2.21 5.42 -4.02
C THR A 148 -3.36 5.20 -5.01
N PRO A 149 -3.14 4.46 -6.13
CA PRO A 149 -4.19 4.19 -7.12
C PRO A 149 -5.20 3.15 -6.63
N ARG A 150 -4.97 2.51 -5.45
CA ARG A 150 -5.85 1.49 -4.87
C ARG A 150 -6.98 2.17 -4.08
N PRO A 151 -8.25 2.15 -4.56
CA PRO A 151 -9.29 3.00 -3.99
C PRO A 151 -9.64 2.68 -2.53
N LEU A 152 -9.67 1.40 -2.14
CA LEU A 152 -9.94 0.98 -0.76
C LEU A 152 -8.87 1.49 0.20
N VAL A 153 -7.60 1.31 -0.16
CA VAL A 153 -6.45 1.77 0.62
C VAL A 153 -6.45 3.30 0.73
N GLY A 154 -6.57 4.01 -0.40
CA GLY A 154 -6.53 5.47 -0.43
C GLY A 154 -7.65 6.11 0.38
N ARG A 155 -8.88 5.56 0.31
CA ARG A 155 -10.02 6.05 1.09
C ARG A 155 -9.75 5.96 2.59
N LEU A 156 -9.22 4.84 3.07
CA LEU A 156 -8.92 4.66 4.49
C LEU A 156 -7.75 5.56 4.94
N ILE A 157 -6.75 5.79 4.08
CA ILE A 157 -5.66 6.77 4.36
C ILE A 157 -6.25 8.17 4.51
N HIS A 158 -7.10 8.61 3.58
CA HIS A 158 -7.70 9.95 3.61
C HIS A 158 -8.59 10.14 4.83
N GLN A 159 -9.36 9.12 5.21
CA GLN A 159 -10.17 9.14 6.43
C GLN A 159 -9.28 9.30 7.67
N LEU A 160 -8.27 8.46 7.83
CA LEU A 160 -7.35 8.53 8.97
C LEU A 160 -6.63 9.87 9.05
N LEU A 161 -6.09 10.38 7.94
CA LEU A 161 -5.44 11.70 7.91
C LEU A 161 -6.42 12.84 8.21
N THR A 162 -7.68 12.74 7.78
CA THR A 162 -8.71 13.73 8.13
C THR A 162 -8.99 13.70 9.64
N ASP A 163 -9.08 12.51 10.25
CA ASP A 163 -9.27 12.37 11.69
C ASP A 163 -8.06 12.89 12.48
N ILE A 164 -6.83 12.56 12.06
CA ILE A 164 -5.61 13.13 12.65
C ILE A 164 -5.63 14.66 12.53
N GLY A 165 -6.04 15.21 11.38
CA GLY A 165 -6.12 16.66 11.17
C GLY A 165 -7.13 17.35 12.08
N ARG A 166 -8.18 16.65 12.51
CA ARG A 166 -9.15 17.19 13.48
C ARG A 166 -8.60 17.30 14.90
N TYR A 167 -7.78 16.34 15.34
CA TYR A 167 -7.25 16.30 16.71
C TYR A 167 -5.85 16.90 16.85
N HIS A 168 -5.01 16.78 15.82
CA HIS A 168 -3.59 17.18 15.81
C HIS A 168 -3.22 17.93 14.51
N PRO A 169 -3.87 19.05 14.18
CA PRO A 169 -3.64 19.77 12.92
C PRO A 169 -2.17 20.22 12.74
N GLN A 170 -1.49 20.55 13.85
CA GLN A 170 -0.08 20.92 13.88
C GLN A 170 0.85 19.82 13.33
N ALA A 171 0.50 18.54 13.54
CA ALA A 171 1.31 17.42 13.09
C ALA A 171 1.20 17.19 11.57
N LEU A 172 0.10 17.64 10.96
CA LEU A 172 -0.18 17.42 9.53
C LEU A 172 0.10 18.63 8.64
N ILE A 173 0.11 19.84 9.20
CA ILE A 173 0.16 21.04 8.38
C ILE A 173 1.39 21.09 7.46
N TYR A 174 2.60 20.85 7.98
CA TYR A 174 3.81 20.89 7.17
C TYR A 174 3.87 19.73 6.15
N PRO A 175 3.67 18.45 6.54
CA PRO A 175 3.63 17.34 5.58
C PRO A 175 2.59 17.51 4.46
N LEU A 176 1.40 18.02 4.78
CA LEU A 176 0.34 18.24 3.81
C LEU A 176 0.62 19.43 2.89
N THR A 177 1.18 20.53 3.39
CA THR A 177 1.54 21.68 2.54
C THR A 177 2.67 21.33 1.57
N VAL A 178 3.63 20.51 1.98
CA VAL A 178 4.64 19.98 1.04
C VAL A 178 3.98 19.08 -0.01
N ALA A 179 3.02 18.23 0.40
CA ALA A 179 2.28 17.38 -0.53
C ALA A 179 1.38 18.17 -1.49
N SER A 180 0.78 19.28 -1.06
CA SER A 180 -0.08 20.14 -1.86
C SER A 180 0.67 20.90 -2.95
N LYS A 181 2.00 21.07 -2.82
CA LYS A 181 2.86 21.65 -3.87
C LYS A 181 3.44 20.60 -4.83
N SER A 182 3.00 19.34 -4.76
CA SER A 182 3.50 18.27 -5.62
C SER A 182 3.14 18.50 -7.10
N THR A 183 4.06 18.14 -8.00
CA THR A 183 3.83 18.12 -9.46
C THR A 183 2.91 16.99 -9.90
N THR A 184 2.76 15.94 -9.09
CA THR A 184 1.82 14.84 -9.36
C THR A 184 0.40 15.27 -9.02
N THR A 185 -0.47 15.34 -10.02
CA THR A 185 -1.85 15.82 -9.87
C THR A 185 -2.65 15.03 -8.82
N ALA A 186 -2.51 13.71 -8.76
CA ALA A 186 -3.21 12.88 -7.78
C ALA A 186 -2.82 13.24 -6.33
N ARG A 187 -1.52 13.45 -6.08
CA ARG A 187 -0.97 13.84 -4.79
C ARG A 187 -1.36 15.26 -4.40
N HIS A 188 -1.24 16.20 -5.35
CA HIS A 188 -1.71 17.58 -5.18
C HIS A 188 -3.20 17.63 -4.79
N ASN A 189 -4.05 16.94 -5.54
CA ASN A 189 -5.50 16.92 -5.31
C ASN A 189 -5.85 16.29 -3.96
N ALA A 190 -5.24 15.15 -3.62
CA ALA A 190 -5.51 14.46 -2.37
C ALA A 190 -5.08 15.31 -1.15
N ALA A 191 -3.90 15.92 -1.20
CA ALA A 191 -3.41 16.79 -0.13
C ALA A 191 -4.29 18.03 0.06
N ASN A 192 -4.65 18.72 -1.03
CA ASN A 192 -5.52 19.90 -0.96
C ASN A 192 -6.92 19.56 -0.44
N LYS A 193 -7.46 18.39 -0.77
CA LYS A 193 -8.74 17.93 -0.22
C LYS A 193 -8.68 17.78 1.31
N ILE A 194 -7.61 17.18 1.85
CA ILE A 194 -7.46 16.99 3.29
C ILE A 194 -7.20 18.34 3.98
N LEU A 195 -6.35 19.21 3.42
CA LEU A 195 -6.13 20.57 3.92
C LEU A 195 -7.45 21.35 4.01
N LYS A 196 -8.28 21.27 2.96
CA LYS A 196 -9.60 21.93 2.95
C LYS A 196 -10.50 21.44 4.09
N ASN A 197 -10.57 20.12 4.32
CA ASN A 197 -11.32 19.55 5.44
C ASN A 197 -10.77 20.02 6.81
N MET A 198 -9.45 20.19 6.90
CA MET A 198 -8.78 20.69 8.12
C MET A 198 -9.07 22.18 8.37
N CYS A 199 -9.19 22.99 7.31
CA CYS A 199 -9.54 24.41 7.42
C CYS A 199 -10.90 24.63 8.11
N GLU A 200 -11.86 23.73 7.94
CA GLU A 200 -13.18 23.84 8.58
C GLU A 200 -13.08 23.82 10.12
N HIS A 201 -12.04 23.18 10.66
CA HIS A 201 -11.85 22.98 12.11
C HIS A 201 -10.69 23.81 12.68
N SER A 202 -9.77 24.30 11.83
CA SER A 202 -8.52 24.95 12.27
C SER A 202 -8.05 26.04 11.30
N ASN A 203 -8.97 26.86 10.78
CA ASN A 203 -8.71 27.83 9.72
C ASN A 203 -7.52 28.76 9.99
N THR A 204 -7.44 29.37 11.18
CA THR A 204 -6.35 30.30 11.54
C THR A 204 -4.97 29.65 11.46
N LEU A 205 -4.85 28.41 11.93
CA LEU A 205 -3.59 27.65 11.88
C LEU A 205 -3.19 27.30 10.44
N VAL A 206 -4.14 26.86 9.62
CA VAL A 206 -3.85 26.49 8.23
C VAL A 206 -3.39 27.70 7.43
N GLN A 207 -4.08 28.84 7.56
CA GLN A 207 -3.73 30.08 6.87
C GLN A 207 -2.33 30.59 7.25
N GLN A 208 -2.00 30.55 8.55
CA GLN A 208 -0.68 30.95 9.03
C GLN A 208 0.42 30.06 8.47
N ALA A 209 0.25 28.75 8.47
CA ALA A 209 1.27 27.84 7.97
C ALA A 209 1.45 27.93 6.44
N MET A 210 0.37 28.13 5.68
CA MET A 210 0.45 28.34 4.23
C MET A 210 1.21 29.62 3.85
N MET A 211 1.19 30.65 4.71
CA MET A 211 1.94 31.89 4.51
C MET A 211 3.45 31.71 4.74
N VAL A 212 3.86 30.79 5.61
CA VAL A 212 5.25 30.57 6.03
C VAL A 212 5.99 29.56 5.13
N SER A 213 5.25 28.72 4.40
CA SER A 213 5.78 27.61 3.57
C SER A 213 5.80 27.90 2.08
#